data_AF-A0AAW8GA93-F1
#
_entry.id   AF-A0AAW8GA93-F1
#
_cell.length_a   1.000
_cell.length_b   1.000
_cell.length_c   1.000
_cell.angle_alpha   90.00
_cell.angle_beta   90.00
_cell.angle_gamma   90.00
#
_symmetry.space_group_name_H-M   'P 1'
#
loop_
_entity.id
_entity.type
_entity.pdbx_description
1 polymer ?
#
loop_
_entity_poly.entity_id
_entity_poly.type
_entity_poly.pdbx_seq_one_letter_code
_entity_poly.pdbx_strand_id
1 'polypeptide(L)'
;MSPSTSHTYRLALRPTDEHTTSAELMRTAQRVLLSLDARGVSIVHLRRPPLQDAHGLYVEAVAAGPEDWYRDVDDALLAEGLRSELQP
;
A
#
# COMPACT_ATOMS: atom_id res chain seq x y z
N MET A 1 18.75 -10.66 -21.27
CA MET A 1 18.08 -9.97 -20.15
C MET A 1 17.29 -11.03 -19.43
N SER A 2 17.68 -11.40 -18.22
CA SER A 2 16.83 -12.25 -17.38
C SER A 2 15.50 -11.52 -17.20
N PRO A 3 14.34 -12.19 -17.31
CA PRO A 3 13.09 -11.55 -16.96
C PRO A 3 13.22 -11.11 -15.51
N SER A 4 13.15 -9.80 -15.25
CA SER A 4 13.01 -9.30 -13.89
C SER A 4 11.68 -9.84 -13.38
N THR A 5 11.70 -10.93 -12.61
CA THR A 5 10.48 -11.54 -12.09
C THR A 5 9.79 -10.52 -11.19
N SER A 6 8.66 -10.01 -11.65
CA SER A 6 7.84 -9.06 -10.90
C SER A 6 6.87 -9.85 -10.03
N HIS A 7 6.87 -9.56 -8.73
CA HIS A 7 6.00 -10.20 -7.75
C HIS A 7 4.87 -9.25 -7.37
N THR A 8 3.64 -9.74 -7.50
CA THR A 8 2.43 -8.97 -7.20
C THR A 8 1.93 -9.34 -5.82
N TYR A 9 1.74 -8.34 -4.96
CA TYR A 9 1.16 -8.52 -3.64
C TYR A 9 -0.08 -7.64 -3.47
N ARG A 10 -0.99 -8.11 -2.63
CA ARG A 10 -2.18 -7.38 -2.20
C ARG A 10 -1.98 -6.94 -0.76
N LEU A 11 -2.09 -5.64 -0.51
CA LEU A 11 -1.89 -5.03 0.79
C LEU A 11 -3.18 -4.34 1.25
N ALA A 12 -3.48 -4.44 2.53
CA ALA A 12 -4.36 -3.51 3.21
C ALA A 12 -3.50 -2.40 3.83
N LEU A 13 -3.70 -1.16 3.36
CA LEU A 13 -3.05 0.02 3.90
C LEU A 13 -3.95 0.65 4.95
N ARG A 14 -3.53 0.61 6.22
CA ARG A 14 -4.27 1.14 7.36
C ARG A 14 -3.64 2.44 7.83
N PRO A 15 -4.44 3.44 8.25
CA PRO A 15 -3.89 4.58 8.94
C PRO A 15 -3.38 4.16 10.33
N THR A 16 -2.29 4.77 10.76
CA THR A 16 -1.79 4.64 12.14
C THR A 16 -2.55 5.53 13.12
N ASP A 17 -3.18 6.59 12.62
CA ASP A 17 -4.08 7.48 13.37
C ASP A 17 -5.54 7.04 13.19
N GLU A 18 -6.20 6.72 14.31
CA GLU A 18 -7.60 6.26 14.36
C GLU A 18 -8.61 7.33 13.95
N HIS A 19 -8.22 8.61 13.95
CA HIS A 19 -9.08 9.72 13.52
C HIS A 19 -9.03 9.99 12.01
N THR A 20 -8.21 9.24 11.25
CA THR A 20 -8.06 9.43 9.81
C THR A 20 -9.37 9.16 9.07
N THR A 21 -9.82 10.12 8.26
CA THR A 21 -11.02 9.96 7.44
C THR A 21 -10.75 9.12 6.18
N SER A 22 -11.80 8.56 5.59
CA SER A 22 -11.73 7.85 4.30
C SER A 22 -11.07 8.67 3.19
N ALA A 23 -11.34 9.97 3.13
CA ALA A 23 -10.77 10.86 2.12
C ALA A 23 -9.28 11.15 2.36
N GLU A 24 -8.86 11.27 3.63
CA GLU A 24 -7.45 11.43 3.98
C GLU A 24 -6.67 10.15 3.70
N LEU A 25 -7.18 9.00 4.15
CA LEU A 25 -6.56 7.71 3.92
C LEU A 25 -6.35 7.45 2.42
N MET A 26 -7.37 7.67 1.59
CA MET A 26 -7.26 7.48 0.14
C MET A 26 -6.19 8.39 -0.48
N ARG A 27 -6.14 9.67 -0.06
CA ARG A 27 -5.14 10.63 -0.56
C ARG A 27 -3.73 10.25 -0.15
N THR A 28 -3.52 9.88 1.11
CA THR A 28 -2.22 9.45 1.62
C THR A 28 -1.78 8.17 0.93
N ALA A 29 -2.64 7.14 0.88
CA ALA A 29 -2.33 5.87 0.20
C ALA A 29 -1.94 6.08 -1.26
N GLN A 30 -2.71 6.87 -2.01
CA GLN A 30 -2.39 7.17 -3.41
C GLN A 30 -1.05 7.90 -3.54
N ARG A 31 -0.79 8.92 -2.72
CA ARG A 31 0.47 9.68 -2.74
C ARG A 31 1.67 8.78 -2.47
N VAL A 32 1.61 7.98 -1.41
CA VAL A 32 2.73 7.12 -1.01
C VAL A 32 2.97 6.05 -2.05
N LEU A 33 1.94 5.35 -2.52
CA LEU A 33 2.10 4.32 -3.54
C LEU A 33 2.71 4.85 -4.84
N LEU A 34 2.37 6.07 -5.26
CA LEU A 34 3.01 6.71 -6.42
C LEU A 34 4.49 7.01 -6.18
N SER A 35 4.89 7.31 -4.95
CA SER A 35 6.31 7.52 -4.61
C SER A 35 7.14 6.24 -4.63
N LEU A 36 6.50 5.07 -4.53
CA LEU A 36 7.19 3.77 -4.55
C LEU A 36 7.62 3.35 -5.96
N ASP A 37 7.17 4.03 -7.01
CA ASP A 37 7.64 3.81 -8.38
C ASP A 37 9.17 3.96 -8.48
N ALA A 38 9.74 4.93 -7.75
CA ALA A 38 11.19 5.12 -7.64
C ALA A 38 11.93 3.92 -7.00
N ARG A 39 11.21 3.00 -6.35
CA ARG A 39 11.70 1.74 -5.77
C ARG A 39 11.39 0.52 -6.64
N GLY A 40 10.89 0.73 -7.86
CA GLY A 40 10.50 -0.34 -8.78
C GLY A 40 9.16 -0.99 -8.44
N VAL A 41 8.31 -0.33 -7.65
CA VAL A 41 6.97 -0.82 -7.31
C VAL A 41 5.92 -0.08 -8.12
N SER A 42 5.18 -0.81 -8.94
CA SER A 42 4.10 -0.28 -9.77
C SER A 42 2.73 -0.64 -9.22
N ILE A 43 1.84 0.35 -9.13
CA ILE A 43 0.44 0.14 -8.72
C ILE A 43 -0.30 -0.59 -9.83
N VAL A 44 -0.87 -1.77 -9.51
CA VAL A 44 -1.74 -2.53 -10.42
C VAL A 44 -3.20 -2.15 -10.20
N HIS A 45 -3.62 -2.08 -8.94
CA HIS A 45 -4.97 -1.71 -8.56
C HIS A 45 -4.99 -0.97 -7.23
N LEU A 46 -5.88 0.02 -7.10
CA LEU A 46 -6.16 0.68 -5.84
C LEU A 46 -7.67 0.74 -5.67
N ARG A 47 -8.20 0.03 -4.67
CA ARG A 47 -9.64 -0.10 -4.47
C ARG A 47 -10.22 1.19 -3.90
N ARG A 48 -11.35 1.63 -4.50
CA ARG A 48 -12.08 2.82 -4.09
C ARG A 48 -13.58 2.49 -3.93
N PRO A 49 -14.27 3.02 -2.90
CA PRO A 49 -13.74 3.78 -1.76
C PRO A 49 -12.91 2.91 -0.80
N PRO A 50 -12.25 3.49 0.22
CA PRO A 50 -11.72 2.73 1.35
C PRO A 50 -12.77 1.78 1.95
N LEU A 51 -12.29 0.68 2.49
CA LEU A 51 -13.09 -0.36 3.12
C LEU A 51 -12.96 -0.27 4.64
N GLN A 52 -13.85 -0.96 5.35
CA GLN A 52 -13.82 -1.06 6.80
C GLN A 52 -14.02 -2.52 7.21
N ASP A 53 -13.22 -2.98 8.18
CA ASP A 53 -13.32 -4.30 8.78
C ASP A 53 -13.21 -4.22 10.32
N ALA A 54 -13.00 -5.37 10.99
CA ALA A 54 -12.86 -5.46 12.44
C ALA A 54 -11.62 -4.70 12.99
N HIS A 55 -10.64 -4.39 12.13
CA HIS A 55 -9.43 -3.65 12.47
C HIS A 55 -9.49 -2.19 11.96
N GLY A 56 -10.69 -1.71 11.60
CA GLY A 56 -10.93 -0.33 11.21
C GLY A 56 -10.85 -0.08 9.71
N LEU A 57 -10.56 1.17 9.36
CA LEU A 57 -10.53 1.66 7.99
C LEU A 57 -9.25 1.21 7.27
N TYR A 58 -9.36 0.79 6.01
CA TYR A 58 -8.20 0.47 5.18
C TYR A 58 -8.44 0.73 3.70
N VAL A 59 -7.35 0.83 2.93
CA VAL A 59 -7.38 0.84 1.46
C VAL A 59 -6.69 -0.40 0.95
N GLU A 60 -7.40 -1.18 0.13
CA GLU A 60 -6.81 -2.33 -0.56
C GLU A 60 -6.01 -1.83 -1.77
N ALA A 61 -4.73 -2.19 -1.82
CA ALA A 61 -3.82 -1.88 -2.91
C ALA A 61 -3.17 -3.17 -3.44
N VAL A 62 -3.19 -3.35 -4.75
CA VAL A 62 -2.44 -4.39 -5.44
C VAL A 62 -1.30 -3.72 -6.18
N ALA A 63 -0.07 -4.13 -5.92
CA ALA A 63 1.11 -3.58 -6.56
C ALA A 63 2.15 -4.68 -6.85
N ALA A 64 2.94 -4.44 -7.88
CA ALA A 64 3.93 -5.36 -8.39
C ALA A 64 5.33 -4.75 -8.31
N GLY A 65 6.33 -5.54 -7.94
CA GLY A 65 7.71 -5.06 -7.80
C GLY A 65 8.70 -6.20 -7.56
N PRO A 66 9.90 -5.90 -7.02
CA PRO A 66 10.87 -6.90 -6.59
C PRO A 66 10.27 -7.92 -5.62
N GLU A 67 10.89 -9.09 -5.49
CA GLU A 67 10.50 -10.06 -4.45
C GLU A 67 10.51 -9.40 -3.06
N ASP A 68 9.49 -9.69 -2.24
CA ASP A 68 9.34 -9.15 -0.88
C ASP A 68 9.32 -7.62 -0.75
N TRP A 69 9.09 -6.86 -1.83
CA TRP A 69 9.11 -5.38 -1.82
C TRP A 69 8.21 -4.74 -0.75
N TYR A 70 7.11 -5.42 -0.38
CA TYR A 70 6.18 -4.93 0.63
C TYR A 70 6.84 -4.76 2.01
N ARG A 71 7.91 -5.53 2.29
CA ARG A 71 8.71 -5.37 3.52
C ARG A 71 9.65 -4.17 3.42
N ASP A 72 10.27 -3.97 2.26
CA ASP A 72 11.24 -2.89 2.03
C ASP A 72 10.62 -1.48 2.05
N VAL A 73 9.30 -1.41 1.84
CA VAL A 73 8.55 -0.13 1.85
C VAL A 73 7.79 0.10 3.15
N ASP A 74 7.82 -0.83 4.10
CA ASP A 74 7.03 -0.72 5.34
C ASP A 74 7.43 0.52 6.15
N ASP A 75 8.73 0.78 6.31
CA ASP A 75 9.24 1.99 6.96
C ASP A 75 8.80 3.28 6.25
N ALA A 76 8.71 3.26 4.91
CA ALA A 76 8.29 4.42 4.13
C ALA A 76 6.78 4.68 4.27
N LEU A 77 5.98 3.61 4.35
CA LEU A 77 4.55 3.70 4.65
C LEU A 77 4.34 4.23 6.07
N LEU A 78 5.09 3.71 7.05
CA LEU A 78 4.98 4.12 8.45
C LEU A 78 5.36 5.59 8.65
N ALA A 79 6.41 6.07 7.97
CA ALA A 79 6.79 7.48 7.98
C ALA A 79 5.69 8.42 7.47
N GLU A 80 4.80 7.89 6.62
CA GLU A 80 3.65 8.59 6.05
C GLU A 80 2.34 8.32 6.80
N GLY A 81 2.42 7.64 7.95
CA GLY A 81 1.30 7.34 8.82
C GLY A 81 0.47 6.13 8.36
N LEU A 82 1.01 5.27 7.50
CA LEU A 82 0.35 4.06 7.00
C LEU A 82 1.05 2.79 7.49
N ARG A 83 0.28 1.78 7.87
CA ARG A 83 0.78 0.43 8.09
C ARG A 83 0.33 -0.48 6.95
N SER A 84 1.24 -1.33 6.47
CA SER A 84 0.91 -2.35 5.49
C SER A 84 0.55 -3.68 6.15
N GLU A 85 -0.47 -4.36 5.62
CA GLU A 85 -0.80 -5.74 6.00
C GLU A 85 -0.97 -6.58 4.74
N LEU A 86 -0.15 -7.62 4.60
CA LEU A 86 -0.25 -8.54 3.48
C LEU A 86 -1.58 -9.31 3.55
N GLN A 87 -2.34 -9.25 2.46
CA GLN A 87 -3.58 -9.99 2.29
C GLN A 87 -3.30 -11.33 1.58
N PRO A 88 -4.10 -12.37 1.86
CA PRO A 88 -3.98 -13.67 1.20
C PRO A 88 -4.25 -13.64 -0.30
#